data_AF-A0A9D5ASA4-F1
#
_entry.id   AF-A0A9D5ASA4-F1
#
_cell.length_a   1.000
_cell.length_b   1.000
_cell.length_c   1.000
_cell.angle_alpha   90.00
_cell.angle_beta   90.00
_cell.angle_gamma   90.00
#
_symmetry.space_group_name_H-M   'P 1'
#
loop_
_entity.id
_entity.type
_entity.pdbx_description
1 polymer ?
#
loop_
_entity_poly.entity_id
_entity_poly.type
_entity_poly.pdbx_seq_one_letter_code
_entity_poly.pdbx_strand_id
1 'polypeptide(L)'
;MGIPVSRKVPITGFEEIPRSHLIAEALHLKKSEIEAHWVNKGGMFGLTSEFLIKETTAFAQAGSVNAFEAIFVLLIYELALFPNIDGFVDVNAITIFLIGNPVPTLLGDMYFYLHLINSKGGGTIVCCVPLLYKWFISHLPQTPAFVENKQCPQWSQRLMSLTNDDIVWYVSSLSSLDVIDHCGEISNVPLIGTQGGIHYNPALARRQLEFPLRDKPNNTLLEGLFYQEALEDYTTWVNKRALELKIPYACERHMSMVVVEPLTLPNQDVEELEDALAKMKQEKNM
;
A
#
# COMPACT_ATOMS: atom_id res chain seq x y z
N MET A 1 -18.19 2.46 4.41
CA MET A 1 -17.66 3.81 4.10
C MET A 1 -17.28 3.83 2.63
N GLY A 2 -18.17 4.31 1.77
CA GLY A 2 -17.93 4.40 0.33
C GLY A 2 -17.15 5.67 0.00
N ILE A 3 -15.85 5.66 0.25
CA ILE A 3 -14.96 6.70 -0.25
C ILE A 3 -14.77 6.39 -1.74
N PRO A 4 -15.27 7.22 -2.67
CA PRO A 4 -15.08 6.96 -4.08
C PRO A 4 -13.58 6.97 -4.38
N VAL A 5 -13.11 5.96 -5.11
CA VAL A 5 -11.75 5.98 -5.66
C VAL A 5 -11.67 7.20 -6.57
N SER A 6 -10.88 8.19 -6.15
CA SER A 6 -10.70 9.43 -6.88
C SER A 6 -10.18 9.11 -8.29
N ARG A 7 -10.80 9.68 -9.32
CA ARG A 7 -10.31 9.55 -10.71
C ARG A 7 -9.08 10.43 -11.00
N LYS A 8 -8.58 11.15 -9.98
CA LYS A 8 -7.37 11.95 -10.12
C LYS A 8 -6.17 11.03 -10.33
N VAL A 9 -5.30 11.45 -11.24
CA VAL A 9 -4.07 10.73 -11.57
C VAL A 9 -3.23 10.58 -10.28
N PRO A 10 -2.78 9.36 -9.95
CA PRO A 10 -1.89 9.13 -8.81
C PRO A 10 -0.52 9.77 -9.03
N ILE A 11 0.34 9.72 -8.01
CA ILE A 11 1.72 10.19 -8.18
C ILE A 11 2.44 9.41 -9.29
N THR A 12 3.38 10.08 -9.93
CA THR A 12 4.22 9.58 -11.02
C THR A 12 5.68 9.49 -10.60
N GLY A 13 6.07 10.12 -9.49
CA GLY A 13 7.46 10.26 -9.05
C GLY A 13 8.19 11.46 -9.66
N PHE A 14 7.50 12.26 -10.48
CA PHE A 14 8.04 13.48 -11.14
C PHE A 14 7.34 14.76 -10.70
N GLU A 15 6.58 14.68 -9.61
CA GLU A 15 5.89 15.83 -9.09
C GLU A 15 6.91 16.91 -8.72
N GLU A 16 6.73 18.10 -9.28
CA GLU A 16 7.46 19.27 -8.82
C GLU A 16 7.10 19.53 -7.36
N ILE A 17 8.08 20.02 -6.60
CA ILE A 17 7.84 20.48 -5.22
C ILE A 17 6.65 21.45 -5.23
N PRO A 18 5.56 21.17 -4.49
CA PRO A 18 4.38 22.00 -4.52
C PRO A 18 4.70 23.45 -4.13
N ARG A 19 4.16 24.39 -4.90
CA ARG A 19 4.37 25.82 -4.64
C ARG A 19 3.75 26.20 -3.31
N SER A 20 4.45 27.03 -2.53
CA SER A 20 4.05 27.44 -1.17
C SER A 20 2.62 27.98 -1.07
N HIS A 21 2.12 28.68 -2.09
CA HIS A 21 0.75 29.19 -2.10
C HIS A 21 -0.32 28.08 -2.20
N LEU A 22 -0.04 26.98 -2.91
CA LEU A 22 -0.97 25.85 -3.02
C LEU A 22 -1.08 25.10 -1.69
N ILE A 23 0.05 24.92 -1.02
CA ILE A 23 0.10 24.33 0.33
C ILE A 23 -0.66 25.23 1.31
N ALA A 24 -0.39 26.54 1.27
CA ALA A 24 -1.04 27.51 2.14
C ALA A 24 -2.57 27.53 1.96
N GLU A 25 -3.04 27.55 0.71
CA GLU A 25 -4.47 27.48 0.38
C GLU A 25 -5.11 26.20 0.90
N ALA A 26 -4.49 25.04 0.65
CA ALA A 26 -5.02 23.75 1.08
C ALA A 26 -5.07 23.59 2.60
N LEU A 27 -4.15 24.22 3.34
CA LEU A 27 -4.07 24.17 4.80
C LEU A 27 -4.75 25.35 5.49
N HIS A 28 -5.37 26.27 4.75
CA HIS A 28 -5.95 27.51 5.27
C HIS A 28 -4.96 28.39 6.07
N LEU A 29 -3.68 28.33 5.69
CA LEU A 29 -2.59 29.11 6.29
C LEU A 29 -2.15 30.25 5.36
N LYS A 30 -1.34 31.18 5.85
CA LYS A 30 -0.70 32.18 4.98
C LYS A 30 0.51 31.57 4.29
N LYS A 31 0.73 31.99 3.04
CA LYS A 31 1.94 31.65 2.28
C LYS A 31 3.23 31.93 3.09
N SER A 32 3.28 33.07 3.78
CA SER A 32 4.43 33.45 4.61
C SER A 32 4.67 32.49 5.78
N GLU A 33 3.62 31.88 6.33
CA GLU A 33 3.73 30.91 7.43
C GLU A 33 4.29 29.59 6.92
N ILE A 34 3.85 29.14 5.74
CA ILE A 34 4.43 27.98 5.06
C ILE A 34 5.91 28.21 4.77
N GLU A 35 6.27 29.34 4.16
CA GLU A 35 7.66 29.65 3.80
C GLU A 35 8.58 29.78 5.02
N ALA A 36 8.07 30.31 6.14
CA ALA A 36 8.83 30.43 7.38
C ALA A 36 9.11 29.08 8.06
N HIS A 37 8.24 28.08 7.85
CA HIS A 37 8.36 26.75 8.47
C HIS A 37 8.75 25.65 7.47
N TRP A 38 9.07 26.02 6.23
CA TRP A 38 9.53 25.10 5.19
C TRP A 38 11.00 24.74 5.44
N VAL A 39 11.24 23.56 6.01
CA VAL A 39 12.58 23.14 6.46
C VAL A 39 13.05 21.92 5.69
N ASN A 40 14.37 21.75 5.59
CA ASN A 40 15.00 20.54 5.09
C ASN A 40 15.42 19.65 6.26
N LYS A 41 14.96 18.40 6.28
CA LYS A 41 15.34 17.38 7.26
C LYS A 41 15.67 16.09 6.52
N GLY A 42 16.87 15.55 6.72
CA GLY A 42 17.28 14.31 6.08
C GLY A 42 17.34 14.36 4.55
N GLY A 43 17.55 15.55 3.96
CA GLY A 43 17.55 15.74 2.50
C GLY A 43 16.17 16.02 1.89
N MET A 44 15.11 15.86 2.67
CA MET A 44 13.73 16.10 2.24
C MET A 44 13.22 17.44 2.76
N PHE A 45 12.47 18.15 1.93
CA PHE A 45 11.75 19.37 2.33
C PHE A 45 10.38 19.03 2.91
N GLY A 46 9.84 19.88 3.79
CA GLY A 46 8.55 19.64 4.42
C GLY A 46 8.27 20.58 5.60
N LEU A 47 7.28 20.17 6.41
CA LEU A 47 6.80 20.90 7.58
C LEU A 47 6.93 20.03 8.83
N THR A 48 7.29 20.62 9.96
CA THR A 48 7.36 19.88 11.23
C THR A 48 5.96 19.56 11.75
N SER A 49 5.74 18.35 12.27
CA SER A 49 4.46 17.98 12.89
C SER A 49 4.12 18.85 14.09
N GLU A 50 5.11 19.35 14.83
CA GLU A 50 4.91 20.28 15.95
C GLU A 50 4.22 21.58 15.50
N PHE A 51 4.71 22.20 14.43
CA PHE A 51 4.08 23.37 13.81
C PHE A 51 2.63 23.07 13.40
N LEU A 52 2.41 21.97 12.67
CA LEU A 52 1.07 21.61 12.19
C LEU A 52 0.10 21.30 13.34
N ILE A 53 0.55 20.64 14.40
CA ILE A 53 -0.27 20.35 15.60
C ILE A 53 -0.64 21.65 16.32
N LYS A 54 0.30 22.61 16.42
CA LYS A 54 0.04 23.92 16.99
C LYS A 54 -1.04 24.67 16.20
N GLU A 55 -0.93 24.73 14.88
CA GLU A 55 -1.93 25.38 14.01
C GLU A 55 -3.29 24.66 14.07
N THR A 56 -3.29 23.33 14.07
CA THR A 56 -4.49 22.51 14.24
C THR A 56 -5.20 22.85 15.56
N THR A 57 -4.44 23.00 16.65
CA THR A 57 -4.99 23.35 17.97
C THR A 57 -5.58 24.76 17.96
N ALA A 58 -4.91 25.72 17.32
CA ALA A 58 -5.42 27.08 17.17
C ALA A 58 -6.72 27.13 16.36
N PHE A 59 -6.81 26.39 15.25
CA PHE A 59 -8.04 26.31 14.46
C PHE A 59 -9.20 25.64 15.22
N ALA A 60 -8.92 24.60 16.01
CA ALA A 60 -9.91 23.98 16.88
C ALA A 60 -10.48 24.98 17.90
N GLN A 61 -9.61 25.76 18.56
CA GLN A 61 -10.02 26.79 19.52
C GLN A 61 -10.81 27.93 18.86
N ALA A 62 -10.46 28.30 17.63
CA ALA A 62 -11.15 29.31 16.84
C ALA A 62 -12.47 28.83 16.21
N GLY A 63 -12.80 27.53 16.32
CA GLY A 63 -13.99 26.94 15.70
C GLY A 63 -13.90 26.81 14.17
N SER A 64 -12.69 26.89 13.60
CA SER A 64 -12.47 26.77 12.15
C SER A 64 -12.36 25.30 11.75
N VAL A 65 -13.50 24.64 11.59
CA VAL A 65 -13.59 23.18 11.35
C VAL A 65 -12.83 22.75 10.10
N ASN A 66 -13.03 23.43 8.96
CA ASN A 66 -12.38 23.04 7.70
C ASN A 66 -10.84 23.14 7.76
N ALA A 67 -10.34 24.21 8.39
CA ALA A 67 -8.89 24.41 8.54
C ALA A 67 -8.26 23.38 9.48
N PHE A 68 -8.96 23.08 10.58
CA PHE A 68 -8.60 22.00 11.47
C PHE A 68 -8.55 20.65 10.73
N GLU A 69 -9.61 20.30 10.00
CA GLU A 69 -9.71 19.03 9.26
C GLU A 69 -8.62 18.91 8.20
N ALA A 70 -8.32 19.98 7.46
CA ALA A 70 -7.28 19.98 6.44
C ALA A 70 -5.90 19.61 7.02
N ILE A 71 -5.47 20.27 8.10
CA ILE A 71 -4.18 19.98 8.73
C ILE A 71 -4.21 18.60 9.43
N PHE A 72 -5.31 18.25 10.07
CA PHE A 72 -5.47 16.96 10.72
C PHE A 72 -5.36 15.79 9.72
N VAL A 73 -5.96 15.92 8.54
CA VAL A 73 -5.83 14.93 7.47
C VAL A 73 -4.39 14.86 6.95
N LEU A 74 -3.71 15.98 6.76
CA LEU A 74 -2.30 15.97 6.37
C LEU A 74 -1.41 15.26 7.43
N LEU A 75 -1.68 15.47 8.72
CA LEU A 75 -1.01 14.76 9.80
C LEU A 75 -1.28 13.24 9.74
N ILE A 76 -2.48 12.79 9.37
CA ILE A 76 -2.77 11.37 9.14
C ILE A 76 -1.96 10.82 7.96
N TYR A 77 -1.79 11.60 6.89
CA TYR A 77 -1.01 11.19 5.73
C TYR A 77 0.42 10.86 6.12
N GLU A 78 1.07 11.69 6.94
CA GLU A 78 2.41 11.36 7.44
C GLU A 78 2.38 10.27 8.52
N LEU A 79 1.64 10.47 9.61
CA LEU A 79 1.78 9.62 10.80
C LEU A 79 1.32 8.17 10.60
N ALA A 80 0.39 7.94 9.66
CA ALA A 80 -0.24 6.63 9.48
C ALA A 80 -0.08 6.06 8.07
N LEU A 81 -0.09 6.90 7.03
CA LEU A 81 -0.13 6.43 5.65
C LEU A 81 1.24 6.38 4.97
N PHE A 82 2.09 7.38 5.18
CA PHE A 82 3.39 7.52 4.51
C PHE A 82 4.51 7.89 5.49
N PRO A 83 4.63 7.23 6.66
CA PRO A 83 5.62 7.62 7.67
C PRO A 83 7.03 7.50 7.10
N ASN A 84 7.80 8.59 7.20
CA ASN A 84 9.18 8.63 6.70
C ASN A 84 10.15 9.13 7.78
N ILE A 85 10.02 10.38 8.21
CA ILE A 85 10.91 11.00 9.19
C ILE A 85 10.09 11.40 10.41
N ASP A 86 10.47 10.88 11.58
CA ASP A 86 9.73 11.14 12.82
C ASP A 86 9.49 12.63 13.08
N GLY A 87 8.24 12.97 13.38
CA GLY A 87 7.76 14.33 13.62
C GLY A 87 7.85 15.27 12.40
N PHE A 88 7.88 14.76 11.17
CA PHE A 88 8.09 15.56 9.97
C PHE A 88 7.19 15.13 8.81
N VAL A 89 6.36 16.05 8.33
CA VAL A 89 5.53 15.85 7.15
C VAL A 89 6.33 16.29 5.92
N ASP A 90 6.87 15.31 5.20
CA ASP A 90 7.69 15.58 4.03
C ASP A 90 6.88 15.98 2.78
N VAL A 91 7.61 16.41 1.75
CA VAL A 91 7.05 16.85 0.48
C VAL A 91 6.26 15.77 -0.25
N ASN A 92 6.58 14.48 -0.08
CA ASN A 92 5.84 13.39 -0.71
C ASN A 92 4.44 13.27 -0.07
N ALA A 93 4.37 13.24 1.26
CA ALA A 93 3.10 13.22 1.98
C ALA A 93 2.21 14.44 1.63
N ILE A 94 2.82 15.64 1.56
CA ILE A 94 2.12 16.87 1.14
C ILE A 94 1.62 16.77 -0.30
N THR A 95 2.43 16.25 -1.21
CA THR A 95 2.08 16.12 -2.62
C THR A 95 0.91 15.15 -2.80
N ILE A 96 0.95 14.00 -2.15
CA ILE A 96 -0.13 13.00 -2.21
C ILE A 96 -1.42 13.57 -1.61
N PHE A 97 -1.31 14.34 -0.52
CA PHE A 97 -2.44 15.06 0.09
C PHE A 97 -3.09 16.05 -0.90
N LEU A 98 -2.29 16.87 -1.59
CA LEU A 98 -2.78 17.84 -2.56
C LEU A 98 -3.44 17.18 -3.78
N ILE A 99 -2.88 16.05 -4.24
CA ILE A 99 -3.52 15.22 -5.28
C ILE A 99 -4.86 14.69 -4.76
N GLY A 100 -4.90 14.21 -3.51
CA GLY A 100 -6.12 13.69 -2.89
C GLY A 100 -6.51 12.30 -3.39
N ASN A 101 -5.54 11.52 -3.86
CA ASN A 101 -5.72 10.11 -4.20
C ASN A 101 -4.57 9.27 -3.63
N PRO A 102 -4.58 8.97 -2.31
CA PRO A 102 -3.48 8.26 -1.67
C PRO A 102 -3.46 6.77 -2.01
N VAL A 103 -4.59 6.20 -2.46
CA VAL A 103 -4.78 4.74 -2.54
C VAL A 103 -3.73 4.05 -3.42
N PRO A 104 -3.43 4.50 -4.65
CA PRO A 104 -2.45 3.81 -5.50
C PRO A 104 -1.04 3.87 -4.93
N THR A 105 -0.65 5.02 -4.36
CA THR A 105 0.65 5.20 -3.71
C THR A 105 0.79 4.36 -2.46
N LEU A 106 -0.28 4.32 -1.66
CA LEU A 106 -0.35 3.52 -0.44
C LEU A 106 -0.17 2.03 -0.74
N LEU A 107 -0.83 1.54 -1.79
CA LEU A 107 -0.66 0.18 -2.27
C LEU A 107 0.75 -0.06 -2.79
N GLY A 108 1.32 0.90 -3.54
CA GLY A 108 2.71 0.84 -4.02
C GLY A 108 3.71 0.68 -2.89
N ASP A 109 3.68 1.57 -1.89
CA ASP A 109 4.56 1.50 -0.73
C ASP A 109 4.34 0.24 0.10
N MET A 110 3.09 -0.16 0.34
CA MET A 110 2.79 -1.37 1.08
C MET A 110 3.41 -2.60 0.40
N TYR A 111 3.11 -2.81 -0.90
CA TYR A 111 3.58 -3.97 -1.63
C TYR A 111 5.11 -3.96 -1.75
N PHE A 112 5.69 -2.78 -1.96
CA PHE A 112 7.13 -2.58 -1.99
C PHE A 112 7.78 -2.99 -0.66
N TYR A 113 7.25 -2.52 0.47
CA TYR A 113 7.76 -2.88 1.80
C TYR A 113 7.62 -4.36 2.11
N LEU A 114 6.47 -4.98 1.80
CA LEU A 114 6.26 -6.41 1.99
C LEU A 114 7.26 -7.24 1.18
N HIS A 115 7.48 -6.87 -0.08
CA HIS A 115 8.49 -7.53 -0.91
C HIS A 115 9.89 -7.37 -0.30
N LEU A 116 10.26 -6.14 0.10
CA LEU A 116 11.58 -5.86 0.65
C LEU A 116 11.87 -6.69 1.92
N ILE A 117 10.90 -6.78 2.83
CA ILE A 117 10.99 -7.55 4.07
C ILE A 117 11.14 -9.05 3.77
N ASN A 118 10.33 -9.57 2.85
CA ASN A 118 10.40 -10.98 2.45
C ASN A 118 11.75 -11.31 1.80
N SER A 119 12.21 -10.47 0.87
CA SER A 119 13.49 -10.66 0.17
C SER A 119 14.70 -10.55 1.09
N LYS A 120 14.60 -9.81 2.20
CA LYS A 120 15.66 -9.68 3.21
C LYS A 120 15.54 -10.70 4.36
N GLY A 121 14.50 -11.53 4.38
CA GLY A 121 14.28 -12.54 5.42
C GLY A 121 13.90 -11.97 6.79
N GLY A 122 13.31 -10.77 6.85
CA GLY A 122 12.90 -10.12 8.10
C GLY A 122 12.73 -8.61 8.01
N GLY A 123 12.10 -8.02 9.03
CA GLY A 123 11.85 -6.58 9.13
C GLY A 123 10.51 -6.23 9.79
N THR A 124 10.29 -4.94 10.04
CA THR A 124 9.04 -4.42 10.59
C THR A 124 8.30 -3.64 9.52
N ILE A 125 7.02 -3.94 9.33
CA ILE A 125 6.15 -3.11 8.49
C ILE A 125 5.89 -1.81 9.25
N VAL A 126 6.30 -0.68 8.70
CA VAL A 126 6.15 0.64 9.35
C VAL A 126 4.95 1.41 8.76
N CYS A 127 4.77 1.31 7.45
CA CYS A 127 3.68 1.97 6.73
C CYS A 127 2.35 1.20 6.87
N CYS A 128 1.24 1.92 7.03
CA CYS A 128 -0.12 1.34 7.04
C CYS A 128 -0.43 0.32 8.14
N VAL A 129 0.35 0.19 9.21
CA VAL A 129 0.13 -0.84 10.25
C VAL A 129 -1.32 -0.85 10.76
N PRO A 130 -1.97 0.30 11.07
CA PRO A 130 -3.36 0.28 11.51
C PRO A 130 -4.34 -0.22 10.43
N LEU A 131 -4.07 0.09 9.16
CA LEU A 131 -4.90 -0.35 8.03
C LEU A 131 -4.70 -1.83 7.74
N LEU A 132 -3.46 -2.31 7.77
CA LEU A 132 -3.13 -3.73 7.62
C LEU A 132 -3.72 -4.54 8.77
N TYR A 133 -3.64 -4.04 10.00
CA TYR A 133 -4.28 -4.65 11.14
C TYR A 133 -5.81 -4.72 10.94
N LYS A 134 -6.44 -3.61 10.54
CA LYS A 134 -7.88 -3.57 10.24
C LYS A 134 -8.28 -4.53 9.12
N TRP A 135 -7.50 -4.58 8.04
CA TRP A 135 -7.71 -5.51 6.94
C TRP A 135 -7.58 -6.94 7.43
N PHE A 136 -6.46 -7.28 8.08
CA PHE A 136 -6.17 -8.60 8.60
C PHE A 136 -7.29 -9.11 9.52
N ILE A 137 -7.67 -8.36 10.55
CA ILE A 137 -8.72 -8.78 11.48
C ILE A 137 -10.11 -8.86 10.83
N SER A 138 -10.36 -8.12 9.74
CA SER A 138 -11.63 -8.19 9.02
C SER A 138 -11.82 -9.52 8.28
N HIS A 139 -10.72 -10.21 7.97
CA HIS A 139 -10.72 -11.53 7.34
C HIS A 139 -10.77 -12.69 8.35
N LEU A 140 -10.51 -12.42 9.63
CA LEU A 140 -10.49 -13.46 10.68
C LEU A 140 -11.90 -13.83 11.18
N PRO A 141 -12.07 -14.99 11.84
CA PRO A 141 -13.33 -15.39 12.43
C PRO A 141 -13.88 -14.34 13.42
N GLN A 142 -15.15 -14.00 13.27
CA GLN A 142 -15.85 -13.06 14.15
C GLN A 142 -16.60 -13.76 15.29
N THR A 143 -16.33 -15.05 15.51
CA THR A 143 -16.99 -15.81 16.59
C THR A 143 -16.57 -15.28 17.96
N PRO A 144 -17.46 -15.28 18.97
CA PRO A 144 -17.12 -14.80 20.31
C PRO A 144 -15.89 -15.48 20.90
N ALA A 145 -15.73 -16.78 20.66
CA ALA A 145 -14.56 -17.54 21.12
C ALA A 145 -13.24 -17.00 20.55
N PHE A 146 -13.22 -16.63 19.26
CA PHE A 146 -12.04 -16.06 18.62
C PHE A 146 -11.83 -14.60 19.02
N VAL A 147 -12.89 -13.77 18.98
CA VAL A 147 -12.77 -12.33 19.28
C VAL A 147 -12.41 -12.06 20.74
N GLU A 148 -13.07 -12.73 21.68
CA GLU A 148 -12.87 -12.51 23.12
C GLU A 148 -11.55 -13.08 23.63
N ASN A 149 -10.99 -14.08 22.94
CA ASN A 149 -9.73 -14.73 23.25
C ASN A 149 -9.57 -15.09 24.75
N LYS A 150 -10.63 -15.57 25.39
CA LYS A 150 -10.69 -15.78 26.87
C LYS A 150 -9.60 -16.70 27.42
N GLN A 151 -9.11 -17.63 26.61
CA GLN A 151 -8.04 -18.57 26.98
C GLN A 151 -6.64 -17.98 26.76
N CYS A 152 -6.53 -16.77 26.21
CA CYS A 152 -5.31 -16.07 25.86
C CYS A 152 -4.24 -16.88 25.07
N PRO A 153 -4.58 -17.77 24.11
CA PRO A 153 -3.57 -18.36 23.24
C PRO A 153 -2.80 -17.29 22.46
N GLN A 154 -1.54 -17.61 22.13
CA GLN A 154 -0.70 -16.74 21.31
C GLN A 154 -1.30 -16.57 19.92
N TRP A 155 -1.13 -15.39 19.31
CA TRP A 155 -1.65 -15.12 17.96
C TRP A 155 -1.14 -16.12 16.92
N SER A 156 0.12 -16.53 16.99
CA SER A 156 0.68 -17.56 16.11
C SER A 156 -0.13 -18.86 16.15
N GLN A 157 -0.41 -19.38 17.35
CA GLN A 157 -1.19 -20.61 17.55
C GLN A 157 -2.61 -20.47 17.00
N ARG A 158 -3.24 -19.32 17.25
CA ARG A 158 -4.58 -19.03 16.75
C ARG A 158 -4.63 -19.03 15.23
N LEU A 159 -3.65 -18.38 14.59
CA LEU A 159 -3.59 -18.29 13.13
C LEU A 159 -3.31 -19.65 12.50
N MET A 160 -2.41 -20.44 13.09
CA MET A 160 -2.10 -21.79 12.61
C MET A 160 -3.29 -22.76 12.71
N SER A 161 -4.24 -22.51 13.60
CA SER A 161 -5.46 -23.31 13.74
C SER A 161 -6.54 -23.01 12.70
N LEU A 162 -6.42 -21.91 11.95
CA LEU A 162 -7.41 -21.50 10.96
C LEU A 162 -7.35 -22.39 9.71
N THR A 163 -8.52 -22.70 9.17
CA THR A 163 -8.69 -23.33 7.86
C THR A 163 -9.19 -22.32 6.84
N ASN A 164 -9.25 -22.72 5.56
CA ASN A 164 -9.77 -21.86 4.50
C ASN A 164 -11.20 -21.37 4.82
N ASP A 165 -12.04 -22.25 5.37
CA ASP A 165 -13.44 -21.97 5.67
C ASP A 165 -13.61 -20.98 6.85
N ASP A 166 -12.56 -20.80 7.66
CA ASP A 166 -12.57 -19.87 8.79
C ASP A 166 -12.22 -18.43 8.36
N ILE A 167 -11.65 -18.26 7.17
CA ILE A 167 -11.19 -16.97 6.65
C ILE A 167 -12.22 -16.41 5.68
N VAL A 168 -12.69 -15.20 5.94
CA VAL A 168 -13.62 -14.50 5.05
C VAL A 168 -12.82 -13.82 3.95
N TRP A 169 -12.42 -14.55 2.91
CA TRP A 169 -11.63 -13.99 1.79
C TRP A 169 -12.39 -12.94 0.98
N TYR A 170 -13.69 -13.12 0.86
CA TYR A 170 -14.56 -12.30 0.05
C TYR A 170 -15.64 -11.60 0.87
N VAL A 171 -15.74 -10.28 0.71
CA VAL A 171 -16.83 -9.49 1.26
C VAL A 171 -17.81 -9.18 0.13
N SER A 172 -19.05 -9.67 0.25
CA SER A 172 -20.10 -9.56 -0.79
C SER A 172 -20.42 -8.11 -1.21
N SER A 173 -20.11 -7.12 -0.38
CA SER A 173 -20.21 -5.71 -0.71
C SER A 173 -19.20 -5.22 -1.77
N LEU A 174 -18.16 -6.01 -2.08
CA LEU A 174 -17.16 -5.74 -3.11
C LEU A 174 -17.53 -6.34 -4.47
N SER A 175 -18.64 -7.10 -4.56
CA SER A 175 -19.14 -7.74 -5.80
C SER A 175 -19.38 -6.79 -6.97
N SER A 176 -19.70 -5.53 -6.68
CA SER A 176 -20.09 -4.52 -7.65
C SER A 176 -18.99 -3.51 -7.98
N LEU A 177 -17.75 -3.74 -7.52
CA LEU A 177 -16.65 -2.83 -7.77
C LEU A 177 -15.99 -3.06 -9.13
N ASP A 178 -15.63 -1.96 -9.78
CA ASP A 178 -14.74 -1.97 -10.94
C ASP A 178 -13.35 -2.44 -10.50
N VAL A 179 -12.83 -3.49 -11.16
CA VAL A 179 -11.51 -4.05 -10.89
C VAL A 179 -10.58 -3.76 -12.06
N ILE A 180 -9.37 -3.30 -11.77
CA ILE A 180 -8.32 -3.13 -12.78
C ILE A 180 -7.75 -4.52 -13.09
N ASP A 181 -7.94 -4.99 -14.34
CA ASP A 181 -7.57 -6.34 -14.78
C ASP A 181 -6.22 -6.39 -15.52
N HIS A 182 -5.78 -5.26 -16.10
CA HIS A 182 -4.49 -5.12 -16.79
C HIS A 182 -4.10 -3.65 -16.97
N CYS A 183 -2.83 -3.39 -17.28
CA CYS A 183 -2.30 -2.07 -17.65
C CYS A 183 -1.83 -2.09 -19.11
N GLY A 184 -2.67 -1.59 -20.03
CA GLY A 184 -2.40 -1.69 -21.46
C GLY A 184 -2.32 -3.16 -21.90
N GLU A 185 -1.24 -3.56 -22.55
CA GLU A 185 -1.00 -4.95 -22.97
C GLU A 185 -0.38 -5.83 -21.85
N ILE A 186 -0.06 -5.24 -20.70
CA ILE A 186 0.61 -5.92 -19.59
C ILE A 186 -0.44 -6.38 -18.60
N SER A 187 -0.48 -7.68 -18.30
CA SER A 187 -1.41 -8.24 -17.31
C SER A 187 -1.19 -7.64 -15.91
N ASN A 188 0.07 -7.34 -15.57
CA ASN A 188 0.43 -6.77 -14.28
C ASN A 188 0.20 -5.26 -14.27
N VAL A 189 -0.24 -4.75 -13.13
CA VAL A 189 -0.54 -3.33 -12.94
C VAL A 189 0.59 -2.70 -12.12
N PRO A 190 1.27 -1.67 -12.63
CA PRO A 190 2.32 -0.98 -11.90
C PRO A 190 1.72 -0.10 -10.80
N LEU A 191 2.35 -0.13 -9.63
CA LEU A 191 2.09 0.74 -8.51
C LEU A 191 3.37 1.52 -8.20
N ILE A 192 3.23 2.83 -8.02
CA ILE A 192 4.32 3.74 -7.69
C ILE A 192 4.08 4.25 -6.27
N GLY A 193 4.99 3.89 -5.37
CA GLY A 193 5.06 4.37 -4.00
C GLY A 193 5.99 5.57 -3.86
N THR A 194 6.16 6.05 -2.62
CA THR A 194 7.14 7.08 -2.27
C THR A 194 8.57 6.55 -2.22
N GLN A 195 8.77 5.23 -2.09
CA GLN A 195 10.09 4.60 -1.92
C GLN A 195 10.56 3.77 -3.12
N GLY A 196 9.71 3.62 -4.14
CA GLY A 196 9.95 2.75 -5.27
C GLY A 196 8.66 2.31 -5.94
N GLY A 197 8.74 1.26 -6.74
CA GLY A 197 7.57 0.72 -7.43
C GLY A 197 7.58 -0.79 -7.51
N ILE A 198 6.37 -1.32 -7.66
CA ILE A 198 6.10 -2.74 -7.69
C ILE A 198 4.86 -3.00 -8.52
N HIS A 199 4.79 -4.18 -9.13
CA HIS A 199 3.61 -4.59 -9.85
C HIS A 199 2.80 -5.59 -9.04
N TYR A 200 1.47 -5.49 -9.11
CA TYR A 200 0.58 -6.58 -8.68
C TYR A 200 -0.03 -7.27 -9.89
N ASN A 201 -0.39 -8.55 -9.72
CA ASN A 201 -1.09 -9.32 -10.74
C ASN A 201 -2.59 -9.37 -10.41
N PRO A 202 -3.47 -8.74 -11.21
CA PRO A 202 -4.90 -8.75 -11.00
C PRO A 202 -5.54 -10.14 -11.01
N ALA A 203 -5.06 -11.06 -11.84
CA ALA A 203 -5.58 -12.42 -11.89
C ALA A 203 -5.35 -13.17 -10.55
N LEU A 204 -4.20 -12.95 -9.91
CA LEU A 204 -3.94 -13.44 -8.56
C LEU A 204 -4.84 -12.78 -7.51
N ALA A 205 -4.97 -11.45 -7.56
CA ALA A 205 -5.85 -10.71 -6.63
C ALA A 205 -7.31 -11.19 -6.73
N ARG A 206 -7.81 -11.42 -7.95
CA ARG A 206 -9.15 -11.96 -8.21
C ARG A 206 -9.31 -13.37 -7.67
N ARG A 207 -8.30 -14.23 -7.84
CA ARG A 207 -8.30 -15.58 -7.26
C ARG A 207 -8.41 -15.54 -5.74
N GLN A 208 -7.65 -14.67 -5.08
CA GLN A 208 -7.66 -14.53 -3.63
C GLN A 208 -8.99 -14.01 -3.09
N LEU A 209 -9.70 -13.23 -3.89
CA LEU A 209 -11.05 -12.72 -3.58
C LEU A 209 -12.17 -13.65 -4.07
N GLU A 210 -11.84 -14.90 -4.39
CA GLU A 210 -12.80 -15.93 -4.85
C GLU A 210 -13.60 -15.55 -6.10
N PHE A 211 -13.11 -14.60 -6.90
CA PHE A 211 -13.74 -14.32 -8.20
C PHE A 211 -13.53 -15.53 -9.12
N PRO A 212 -14.58 -15.96 -9.83
CA PRO A 212 -14.46 -17.04 -10.80
C PRO A 212 -13.50 -16.62 -11.91
N LEU A 213 -12.41 -17.37 -12.05
CA LEU A 213 -11.49 -17.23 -13.18
C LEU A 213 -12.03 -18.05 -14.36
N ARG A 214 -12.03 -17.46 -15.56
CA ARG A 214 -12.42 -18.19 -16.79
C ARG A 214 -11.39 -19.26 -17.17
N ASP A 215 -10.11 -18.94 -16.96
CA ASP A 215 -8.97 -19.78 -17.36
C ASP A 215 -7.92 -19.84 -16.25
N LYS A 216 -7.04 -20.85 -16.31
CA LYS A 216 -5.88 -20.95 -15.42
C LYS A 216 -4.93 -19.76 -15.69
N PRO A 217 -4.43 -19.06 -14.65
CA PRO A 217 -3.47 -17.99 -14.86
C PRO A 217 -2.20 -18.53 -15.55
N ASN A 218 -1.78 -17.88 -16.63
CA ASN A 218 -0.55 -18.24 -17.33
C ASN A 218 0.66 -17.90 -16.45
N ASN A 219 1.54 -18.88 -16.20
CA ASN A 219 2.69 -18.70 -15.30
C ASN A 219 3.65 -17.58 -15.75
N THR A 220 3.77 -17.33 -17.06
CA THR A 220 4.56 -16.22 -17.62
C THR A 220 4.02 -14.83 -17.26
N LEU A 221 2.76 -14.73 -16.83
CA LEU A 221 2.16 -13.47 -16.36
C LEU A 221 2.42 -13.22 -14.87
N LEU A 222 3.00 -14.20 -14.15
CA LEU A 222 3.27 -14.13 -12.71
C LEU A 222 4.67 -13.55 -12.40
N GLU A 223 5.45 -13.19 -13.42
CA GLU A 223 6.75 -12.52 -13.22
C GLU A 223 6.53 -11.11 -12.62
N GLY A 224 6.89 -10.97 -11.35
CA GLY A 224 6.83 -9.71 -10.62
C GLY A 224 8.06 -8.84 -10.91
N LEU A 225 7.85 -7.54 -11.07
CA LEU A 225 8.92 -6.53 -11.17
C LEU A 225 8.96 -5.73 -9.86
N PHE A 226 10.17 -5.53 -9.33
CA PHE A 226 10.45 -4.81 -8.09
C PHE A 226 11.65 -3.89 -8.30
N TYR A 227 11.58 -2.65 -7.78
CA TYR A 227 12.75 -1.77 -7.75
C TYR A 227 12.73 -0.87 -6.53
N GLN A 228 13.91 -0.75 -5.91
CA GLN A 228 14.20 0.16 -4.82
C GLN A 228 14.84 1.42 -5.39
N GLU A 229 14.54 2.58 -4.84
CA GLU A 229 15.18 3.82 -5.25
C GLU A 229 16.68 3.82 -4.88
N ALA A 230 17.49 3.34 -5.82
CA ALA A 230 18.89 3.65 -5.98
C ALA A 230 19.18 3.70 -7.49
N LEU A 231 19.51 4.90 -7.97
CA LEU A 231 19.88 5.26 -9.34
C LEU A 231 18.76 5.26 -10.40
N GLU A 232 18.39 6.49 -10.77
CA GLU A 232 17.90 7.07 -12.03
C GLU A 232 17.59 6.16 -13.25
N ASP A 233 18.21 5.01 -13.45
CA ASP A 233 18.21 4.27 -14.71
C ASP A 233 16.88 3.55 -15.02
N TYR A 234 16.21 2.93 -14.04
CA TYR A 234 14.91 2.27 -14.30
C TYR A 234 13.74 3.24 -14.29
N THR A 235 13.75 4.28 -13.45
CA THR A 235 12.75 5.36 -13.52
C THR A 235 12.86 6.06 -14.87
N THR A 236 14.09 6.36 -15.33
CA THR A 236 14.34 6.85 -16.70
C THR A 236 13.89 5.84 -17.76
N TRP A 237 14.05 4.54 -17.54
CA TRP A 237 13.56 3.50 -18.45
C TRP A 237 12.03 3.43 -18.49
N VAL A 238 11.32 3.35 -17.36
CA VAL A 238 9.84 3.36 -17.27
C VAL A 238 9.30 4.64 -17.90
N ASN A 239 9.94 5.78 -17.65
CA ASN A 239 9.59 7.06 -18.24
C ASN A 239 9.78 7.07 -19.75
N LYS A 240 10.96 6.65 -20.23
CA LYS A 240 11.28 6.54 -21.65
C LYS A 240 10.30 5.58 -22.32
N ARG A 241 9.95 4.49 -21.65
CA ARG A 241 8.98 3.50 -22.10
C ARG A 241 7.55 4.02 -22.13
N ALA A 242 7.13 4.81 -21.14
CA ALA A 242 5.82 5.46 -21.10
C ALA A 242 5.67 6.55 -22.19
N LEU A 243 6.75 7.29 -22.47
CA LEU A 243 6.86 8.27 -23.56
C LEU A 243 6.93 7.61 -24.96
N GLU A 244 7.65 6.49 -25.09
CA GLU A 244 7.81 5.73 -26.34
C GLU A 244 6.57 4.91 -26.71
N LEU A 245 6.01 4.17 -25.76
CA LEU A 245 4.85 3.29 -25.98
C LEU A 245 3.54 4.05 -26.05
N LYS A 246 3.58 5.35 -25.72
CA LYS A 246 2.44 6.24 -25.63
C LYS A 246 1.25 5.45 -25.07
N ILE A 247 1.23 5.14 -23.80
CA ILE A 247 0.08 4.43 -23.23
C ILE A 247 -1.04 5.48 -23.13
N PRO A 248 -2.29 5.21 -23.57
CA PRO A 248 -3.02 6.16 -24.45
C PRO A 248 -2.17 7.38 -24.87
N TYR A 249 -1.21 7.20 -25.78
CA TYR A 249 -1.50 6.96 -27.20
C TYR A 249 -0.88 5.72 -27.95
N ALA A 250 -1.45 4.51 -27.83
CA ALA A 250 -1.36 3.38 -28.78
C ALA A 250 -0.01 2.74 -29.28
N CYS A 251 0.08 1.40 -29.10
CA CYS A 251 0.53 0.30 -30.01
C CYS A 251 1.95 0.32 -30.67
N GLU A 252 2.72 -0.77 -30.90
CA GLU A 252 2.53 -2.24 -30.87
C GLU A 252 3.93 -2.96 -30.95
N ARG A 253 4.13 -4.09 -30.23
CA ARG A 253 5.03 -5.29 -30.41
C ARG A 253 6.55 -5.12 -30.70
N HIS A 254 7.51 -6.00 -30.33
CA HIS A 254 7.64 -7.32 -29.67
C HIS A 254 9.13 -7.47 -29.25
N MET A 255 9.49 -8.12 -28.13
CA MET A 255 10.60 -9.12 -28.05
C MET A 255 10.96 -9.62 -26.63
N SER A 256 11.20 -10.93 -26.58
CA SER A 256 11.88 -11.85 -25.65
C SER A 256 12.31 -11.41 -24.25
N MET A 257 11.84 -12.16 -23.24
CA MET A 257 12.35 -12.18 -21.85
C MET A 257 13.21 -13.43 -21.60
N VAL A 258 14.23 -13.27 -20.76
CA VAL A 258 14.97 -14.38 -20.15
C VAL A 258 14.27 -14.73 -18.84
N VAL A 259 13.84 -15.99 -18.72
CA VAL A 259 13.14 -16.54 -17.55
C VAL A 259 14.15 -16.81 -16.43
N VAL A 260 13.85 -16.36 -15.21
CA VAL A 260 14.55 -16.78 -13.99
C VAL A 260 13.61 -17.67 -13.19
N GLU A 261 14.05 -18.89 -12.86
CA GLU A 261 13.22 -19.88 -12.18
C GLU A 261 12.90 -19.49 -10.72
N PRO A 262 11.71 -19.88 -10.20
CA PRO A 262 11.31 -19.58 -8.83
C PRO A 262 12.17 -20.35 -7.81
N LEU A 263 12.54 -19.69 -6.73
CA LEU A 263 13.22 -20.30 -5.59
C LEU A 263 12.30 -21.31 -4.89
N THR A 264 12.75 -22.56 -4.84
CA THR A 264 12.15 -23.63 -4.02
C THR A 264 12.51 -23.44 -2.55
N LEU A 265 11.51 -23.49 -1.68
CA LEU A 265 11.71 -23.57 -0.23
C LEU A 265 12.44 -24.88 0.15
N PRO A 266 13.33 -24.87 1.17
CA PRO A 266 14.00 -26.08 1.63
C PRO A 266 13.00 -27.06 2.27
N ASN A 267 13.03 -28.32 1.82
CA ASN A 267 12.08 -29.39 2.14
C ASN A 267 11.91 -29.75 3.64
N GLN A 268 12.71 -29.20 4.55
CA GLN A 268 12.67 -29.58 5.97
C GLN A 268 11.47 -28.98 6.75
N ASP A 269 10.96 -27.81 6.34
CA ASP A 269 9.87 -27.16 7.08
C ASP A 269 8.47 -27.69 6.71
N VAL A 270 8.33 -28.32 5.54
CA VAL A 270 7.02 -28.79 5.04
C VAL A 270 6.55 -30.04 5.80
N GLU A 271 7.47 -30.96 6.10
CA GLU A 271 7.15 -32.22 6.76
C GLU A 271 6.75 -32.02 8.24
N GLU A 272 7.42 -31.10 8.96
CA GLU A 272 7.04 -30.72 10.33
C GLU A 272 5.68 -30.00 10.37
N LEU A 273 5.38 -29.17 9.36
CA LEU A 273 4.09 -28.48 9.24
C LEU A 273 2.95 -29.45 8.93
N GLU A 274 3.19 -30.46 8.09
CA GLU A 274 2.19 -31.50 7.77
C GLU A 274 1.88 -32.37 8.99
N ASP A 275 2.89 -32.74 9.79
CA ASP A 275 2.72 -33.54 11.01
C ASP A 275 1.96 -32.78 12.11
N ALA A 276 2.23 -31.48 12.26
CA ALA A 276 1.49 -30.61 13.17
C ALA A 276 0.00 -30.48 12.76
N LEU A 277 -0.26 -30.39 11.47
CA LEU A 277 -1.61 -30.26 10.90
C LEU A 277 -2.41 -31.57 11.01
N ALA A 278 -1.74 -32.72 10.94
CA ALA A 278 -2.32 -34.03 11.18
C ALA A 278 -2.75 -34.23 12.65
N LYS A 279 -1.89 -33.83 13.61
CA LYS A 279 -2.24 -33.87 15.05
C LYS A 279 -3.45 -33.00 15.39
N MET A 280 -3.49 -31.76 14.90
CA MET A 280 -4.62 -30.87 15.15
C MET A 280 -5.94 -31.38 14.58
N LYS A 281 -5.91 -32.07 13.43
CA LYS A 281 -7.12 -32.71 12.84
C LYS A 281 -7.61 -33.90 13.67
N GLN A 282 -6.72 -34.61 14.35
CA GLN A 282 -7.07 -35.74 15.20
C GLN A 282 -7.75 -35.27 16.50
N GLU A 283 -7.27 -34.18 17.09
CA GLU A 283 -7.86 -33.57 18.31
C GLU A 283 -9.22 -32.92 18.06
N LYS A 284 -9.49 -32.45 16.84
CA LYS A 284 -10.79 -31.85 16.46
C LYS A 284 -11.91 -32.88 16.27
N ASN A 285 -11.58 -34.15 16.10
CA ASN A 285 -12.53 -35.25 15.80
C ASN A 285 -12.82 -36.15 17.02
N MET A 286 -12.40 -35.74 18.23
CA MET A 286 -12.66 -36.40 19.50
C MET A 286 -13.55 -35.53 20.37
#